data_AF-X0S4U6-F1
#
_entry.id   AF-X0S4U6-F1
#
_cell.length_a   1.000
_cell.length_b   1.000
_cell.length_c   1.000
_cell.angle_alpha   90.00
_cell.angle_beta   90.00
_cell.angle_gamma   90.00
#
_symmetry.space_group_name_H-M   'P 1'
#
loop_
_entity.id
_entity.type
_entity.pdbx_description
1 polymer ?
#
loop_
_entity_poly.entity_id
_entity_poly.type
_entity_poly.pdbx_seq_one_letter_code
_entity_poly.pdbx_strand_id
1 'polypeptide(L)' 'NCCTEGIGIGTTLKLKNLVSGEKVEYILVPDDQIDFTQNKISLNSPLGQAFLGHKEGEEIEIEVPIGILRYKILKILK' A
#
# COMPACT_ATOMS: atom_id res chain seq x y z
N ASN A 1 15.01 -5.89 -18.93
CA ASN A 1 14.26 -6.53 -17.81
C ASN A 1 13.01 -5.71 -17.52
N CYS A 2 11.86 -6.06 -18.12
CA CYS A 2 10.67 -5.18 -18.16
C CYS A 2 9.51 -5.61 -17.25
N CYS A 3 9.69 -6.63 -16.41
CA CYS A 3 8.57 -7.18 -15.65
C CYS A 3 8.85 -7.01 -14.16
N THR A 4 8.64 -5.80 -13.65
CA THR A 4 8.34 -5.64 -12.22
C THR A 4 6.99 -6.29 -11.97
N GLU A 5 7.01 -7.53 -11.46
CA GLU A 5 5.91 -8.11 -10.70
C GLU A 5 5.73 -7.23 -9.47
N GLY A 6 5.05 -6.10 -9.69
CA GLY A 6 5.10 -4.96 -8.80
C GLY A 6 3.70 -4.45 -8.49
N ILE A 7 3.62 -3.83 -7.33
CA ILE A 7 2.48 -3.09 -6.84
C ILE A 7 2.15 -1.97 -7.85
N GLY A 8 0.90 -1.89 -8.30
CA GLY A 8 0.44 -0.92 -9.29
C GLY A 8 -1.07 -0.67 -9.24
N ILE A 9 -1.61 0.00 -10.26
CA ILE A 9 -3.06 0.26 -10.35
C ILE A 9 -3.83 -1.06 -10.52
N GLY A 10 -4.94 -1.20 -9.79
CA GLY A 10 -5.79 -2.40 -9.74
C GLY A 10 -5.34 -3.44 -8.72
N THR A 11 -4.18 -3.23 -8.08
CA THR A 11 -3.64 -4.18 -7.10
C THR A 11 -4.26 -3.95 -5.72
N THR A 12 -4.60 -5.02 -5.03
CA THR A 12 -5.09 -5.00 -3.66
C THR A 12 -3.98 -5.45 -2.70
N LEU A 13 -3.64 -4.62 -1.73
CA LEU A 13 -2.60 -4.83 -0.74
C LEU A 13 -3.22 -5.18 0.60
N LYS A 14 -2.89 -6.35 1.13
CA LYS A 14 -3.15 -6.70 2.53
C LYS A 14 -1.96 -6.30 3.36
N LEU A 15 -2.17 -5.36 4.26
CA LEU A 15 -1.13 -4.82 5.12
C LEU A 15 -1.43 -5.16 6.58
N LYS A 16 -0.38 -5.23 7.39
CA LYS A 16 -0.49 -5.27 8.85
C LYS A 16 0.22 -4.07 9.44
N ASN A 17 -0.48 -3.27 10.22
CA ASN A 17 0.12 -2.23 11.03
C ASN A 17 1.00 -2.91 12.09
N LEU A 18 2.30 -2.63 12.09
CA LEU A 18 3.25 -3.20 13.05
C LEU A 18 3.17 -2.53 14.43
N VAL A 19 2.58 -1.34 14.50
CA VAL A 19 2.36 -0.59 15.75
C VAL A 19 1.11 -1.07 16.46
N SER A 20 -0.05 -1.10 15.78
CA SER A 20 -1.33 -1.54 16.39
C SER A 20 -1.59 -3.05 16.27
N GLY A 21 -0.92 -3.73 15.33
CA GLY A 21 -1.16 -5.15 15.03
C GLY A 21 -2.37 -5.40 14.11
N GLU A 22 -3.11 -4.35 13.74
CA GLU A 22 -4.31 -4.44 12.92
C GLU A 22 -3.99 -4.76 11.46
N LYS A 23 -4.91 -5.45 10.79
CA LYS A 23 -4.81 -5.77 9.36
C LYS A 23 -5.72 -4.85 8.58
N VAL A 24 -5.16 -4.19 7.58
CA VAL A 24 -5.89 -3.28 6.68
C VAL A 24 -5.69 -3.75 5.24
N GLU A 25 -6.68 -3.49 4.40
CA GLU A 25 -6.62 -3.80 2.98
C GLU A 25 -6.80 -2.52 2.19
N TYR A 26 -5.91 -2.25 1.23
CA TYR A 26 -5.99 -1.09 0.36
C TYR A 26 -6.01 -1.52 -1.10
N ILE A 27 -6.80 -0.83 -1.91
CA ILE A 27 -6.86 -1.05 -3.35
C ILE A 27 -6.23 0.16 -4.03
N LEU A 28 -5.21 -0.07 -4.84
CA LEU A 28 -4.55 0.99 -5.57
C LEU A 28 -5.35 1.32 -6.82
N VAL A 29 -5.75 2.58 -6.94
CA VAL A 29 -6.56 3.09 -8.04
C VAL A 29 -5.92 4.36 -8.61
N PRO A 30 -6.36 4.84 -9.79
CA PRO A 30 -6.03 6.18 -10.27
C PRO A 30 -6.68 7.25 -9.38
N ASP A 31 -6.16 8.49 -9.41
CA ASP A 31 -6.69 9.61 -8.62
C ASP A 31 -8.18 9.90 -8.86
N ASP A 32 -8.68 9.64 -10.07
CA ASP A 32 -10.09 9.84 -10.43
C ASP A 32 -11.04 8.81 -9.78
N GLN A 33 -10.51 7.71 -9.25
CA GLN A 33 -11.31 6.58 -8.72
C GLN A 33 -11.09 6.34 -7.22
N ILE A 34 -10.46 7.27 -6.50
CA ILE A 34 -10.23 7.19 -5.06
C ILE A 34 -11.58 7.10 -4.33
N ASP A 35 -11.69 6.17 -3.40
CA ASP A 35 -12.86 6.01 -2.54
C ASP A 35 -12.41 5.47 -1.18
N PHE A 36 -12.34 6.37 -0.19
CA PHE A 36 -11.94 6.02 1.17
C PHE A 36 -12.91 5.07 1.86
N THR A 37 -14.19 5.03 1.46
CA THR A 37 -15.19 4.12 2.03
C THR A 37 -14.94 2.67 1.60
N GLN A 38 -14.28 2.49 0.45
CA GLN A 38 -13.92 1.20 -0.12
C GLN A 38 -12.42 0.89 0.06
N ASN A 39 -11.71 1.65 0.89
CA ASN A 39 -10.25 1.57 1.05
C ASN A 39 -9.47 1.68 -0.27
N LYS A 40 -10.00 2.43 -1.23
CA LYS A 40 -9.32 2.73 -2.49
C LYS A 40 -8.44 3.95 -2.31
N ILE A 41 -7.14 3.80 -2.54
CA ILE A 41 -6.16 4.88 -2.44
C ILE A 41 -5.47 5.11 -3.78
N SER A 42 -5.08 6.35 -4.05
CA SER A 42 -4.34 6.66 -5.27
C SER A 42 -2.92 6.10 -5.21
N LEU A 43 -2.47 5.53 -6.32
CA LEU A 43 -1.07 5.16 -6.51
C LEU A 43 -0.11 6.36 -6.36
N ASN A 44 -0.59 7.58 -6.66
CA ASN A 44 0.18 8.81 -6.57
C ASN A 44 0.20 9.42 -5.15
N SER A 45 -0.55 8.85 -4.20
CA SER A 45 -0.50 9.29 -2.80
C SER A 45 0.82 8.90 -2.13
N PRO A 46 1.25 9.60 -1.06
CA PRO A 46 2.46 9.23 -0.31
C PRO A 46 2.45 7.77 0.18
N LEU A 47 1.27 7.27 0.56
CA LEU A 47 1.05 5.86 0.90
C LEU A 47 1.24 4.96 -0.33
N GLY A 48 0.54 5.25 -1.43
CA GLY A 48 0.63 4.49 -2.68
C GLY A 48 2.07 4.36 -3.20
N GLN A 49 2.79 5.48 -3.22
CA GLN A 49 4.19 5.53 -3.62
C GLN A 49 5.11 4.76 -2.68
N ALA A 50 4.83 4.77 -1.37
CA ALA A 50 5.61 4.00 -0.41
C ALA A 50 5.45 2.48 -0.53
N PHE A 51 4.40 2.01 -1.21
CA PHE A 51 4.27 0.59 -1.55
C PHE A 51 4.96 0.24 -2.87
N LEU A 52 5.25 1.21 -3.74
CA LEU A 52 5.85 0.93 -5.04
C LEU A 52 7.26 0.34 -4.88
N GLY A 53 7.55 -0.72 -5.62
CA GLY A 53 8.85 -1.39 -5.62
C GLY A 53 9.04 -2.41 -4.48
N HIS A 54 8.16 -2.45 -3.50
CA HIS A 54 8.17 -3.45 -2.44
C HIS A 54 7.42 -4.73 -2.82
N LYS A 55 7.69 -5.80 -2.07
CA LYS A 55 7.19 -7.16 -2.30
C LYS A 55 6.43 -7.72 -1.11
N GLU A 56 5.71 -8.82 -1.35
CA GLU A 56 5.06 -9.59 -0.28
C GLU A 56 6.08 -10.02 0.78
N GLY A 57 5.74 -9.82 2.05
CA GLY A 57 6.57 -10.14 3.20
C GLY A 57 7.48 -9.00 3.65
N GLU A 58 7.66 -7.95 2.85
CA GLU A 58 8.48 -6.79 3.22
C GLU A 58 7.77 -5.84 4.19
N GLU A 59 8.57 -5.14 4.96
CA GLU A 59 8.16 -4.12 5.93
C GLU A 59 8.53 -2.76 5.37
N ILE A 60 7.58 -1.83 5.42
CA ILE A 60 7.76 -0.46 4.94
C ILE A 60 7.58 0.51 6.10
N GLU A 61 8.35 1.58 6.07
CA GLU A 61 8.27 2.70 7.00
C GLU A 61 7.88 3.95 6.21
N ILE A 62 6.77 4.57 6.58
CA ILE A 62 6.25 5.78 5.94
C ILE A 62 6.36 6.91 6.94
N GLU A 63 7.18 7.90 6.61
CA GLU A 63 7.29 9.12 7.39
C GLU A 63 6.08 10.02 7.10
N VAL A 64 5.26 10.24 8.11
CA VAL A 64 4.14 11.19 8.08
C VAL A 64 4.40 12.33 9.07
N PRO A 65 3.76 13.50 8.92
CA PRO A 65 4.00 14.64 9.82
C PRO A 65 3.76 14.34 11.31
N ILE A 66 2.97 13.30 11.62
CA ILE A 66 2.64 12.88 12.98
C ILE A 66 3.52 11.75 13.52
N GLY A 67 4.51 11.25 12.76
CA GLY A 67 5.40 10.16 13.16
C GLY A 67 5.73 9.18 12.03
N ILE A 68 6.23 8.00 12.39
CA ILE A 68 6.57 6.94 11.42
C ILE A 68 5.49 5.85 11.48
N LEU A 69 4.83 5.60 10.35
CA LEU A 69 3.90 4.49 10.20
C LEU A 69 4.66 3.26 9.70
N ARG A 70 4.49 2.13 10.38
CA ARG A 70 5.14 0.87 10.02
C ARG A 70 4.10 -0.13 9.55
N TYR A 71 4.21 -0.59 8.31
CA TYR A 71 3.33 -1.59 7.74
C TYR A 71 4.11 -2.77 7.19
N LYS A 72 3.56 -3.97 7.35
CA LYS A 72 4.06 -5.17 6.68
C LYS A 72 3.13 -5.58 5.57
N ILE A 73 3.67 -5.77 4.36
CA ILE A 73 2.92 -6.27 3.22
C ILE A 73 2.70 -7.76 3.44
N LEU A 74 1.48 -8.15 3.81
CA LEU A 74 1.13 -9.55 4.01
C LEU A 74 0.87 -10.26 2.69
N LYS A 75 0.19 -9.57 1.76
CA LYS A 75 -0.22 -10.15 0.48
C LYS A 75 -0.47 -9.06 -0.57
N ILE A 76 -0.13 -9.35 -1.81
CA ILE A 76 -0.39 -8.57 -3.00
C ILE A 76 -1.34 -9.40 -3.87
N LEU A 77 -2.55 -8.90 -4.09
CA LEU A 77 -3.58 -9.53 -4.90
C LEU A 77 -3.76 -8.70 -6.17
N LYS A 78 -3.79 -9.36 -7.33
CA LYS A 78 -3.92 -8.71 -8.64
C LYS A 78 -5.28 -9.02 -9.26
#